data_AF-A0A3M2LYG9-F1
#
_entry.id   AF-A0A3M2LYG9-F1
#
_cell.length_a   1.000
_cell.length_b   1.000
_cell.length_c   1.000
_cell.angle_alpha   90.00
_cell.angle_beta   90.00
_cell.angle_gamma   90.00
#
_symmetry.space_group_name_H-M   'P 1'
#
loop_
_entity.id
_entity.type
_entity.pdbx_description
1 polymer ?
#
loop_
_entity_poly.entity_id
_entity_poly.type
_entity_poly.pdbx_seq_one_letter_code
_entity_poly.pdbx_strand_id
1 'polypeptide(L)'
;MSTWDVMRQDDLGNEFRVAGFDSRISALARALVLESGVPHKQHYWVAGPPERELRTNRELYLHFLQLGQEARSASWSLSAFLRALWKVSGPLRDRGGVEPDDVAAMFTAAALSPPPPFDPTWRTRDLALSGDEPSDHGDWERVLLSQLADLEDFAEAPPGPRARFGVDAPRPAGSGRRATPARWYNFDPATYLECAVAGSVGGWDAADGARVPLPDAVGTAMPRSYVRDVTAMSWADLARIAVCGQMYQ
;
A
#
# COMPACT_ATOMS: atom_id res chain seq x y z
N MET A 1 23.06 9.36 -17.37
CA MET A 1 21.87 9.03 -16.58
C MET A 1 21.55 7.58 -16.86
N SER A 2 21.39 6.77 -15.82
CA SER A 2 20.92 5.39 -15.98
C SER A 2 19.45 5.41 -16.41
N THR A 3 19.10 4.59 -17.40
CA THR A 3 17.71 4.48 -17.89
C THR A 3 17.21 3.06 -17.66
N TRP A 4 15.95 2.94 -17.24
CA TRP A 4 15.25 1.66 -17.12
C TRP A 4 14.17 1.59 -18.18
N ASP A 5 14.13 0.46 -18.88
CA ASP A 5 13.18 0.20 -19.96
C ASP A 5 12.17 -0.84 -19.51
N VAL A 6 10.89 -0.54 -19.73
CA VAL A 6 9.84 -1.55 -19.64
C VAL A 6 9.83 -2.30 -20.96
N MET A 7 10.04 -3.61 -20.87
CA MET A 7 10.06 -4.54 -21.99
C MET A 7 8.77 -5.34 -22.01
N ARG A 8 8.41 -5.85 -23.18
CA ARG A 8 7.28 -6.77 -23.39
C ARG A 8 7.71 -7.92 -24.29
N GLN A 9 7.34 -9.14 -23.93
CA GLN A 9 7.39 -10.30 -24.79
C GLN A 9 5.96 -10.61 -25.28
N ASP A 10 5.79 -10.74 -26.60
CA ASP A 10 4.51 -11.15 -27.19
C ASP A 10 4.34 -12.67 -27.22
N ASP A 11 3.18 -13.13 -27.70
CA ASP A 11 2.81 -14.55 -27.77
C ASP A 11 3.70 -15.37 -28.74
N LEU A 12 4.49 -14.71 -29.58
CA LEU A 12 5.45 -15.32 -30.50
C LEU A 12 6.89 -15.31 -29.95
N GLY A 13 7.08 -14.79 -28.73
CA GLY A 13 8.38 -14.67 -28.09
C GLY A 13 9.18 -13.44 -28.53
N ASN A 14 8.60 -12.53 -29.32
CA ASN A 14 9.30 -11.31 -29.74
C ASN A 14 9.35 -10.29 -28.60
N GLU A 15 10.53 -9.69 -28.40
CA GLU A 15 10.75 -8.70 -27.36
C GLU A 15 10.67 -7.27 -27.92
N PHE A 16 9.96 -6.39 -27.23
CA PHE A 16 9.79 -4.99 -27.60
C PHE A 16 10.03 -4.08 -26.41
N ARG A 17 10.69 -2.94 -26.65
CA ARG A 17 10.71 -1.83 -25.70
C ARG A 17 9.36 -1.11 -25.71
N VAL A 18 8.72 -1.02 -24.56
CA VAL A 18 7.42 -0.35 -24.36
C VAL A 18 7.63 1.13 -24.03
N ALA A 19 8.51 1.44 -23.09
CA ALA A 19 8.80 2.80 -22.62
C ALA A 19 10.13 2.85 -21.84
N GLY A 20 10.73 4.03 -21.74
CA GLY A 20 11.93 4.29 -20.92
C GLY A 20 11.64 5.25 -19.78
N PHE A 21 12.37 5.10 -18.68
CA PHE A 21 12.19 5.83 -17.42
C PHE A 21 13.54 6.18 -16.80
N ASP A 22 13.56 7.33 -16.11
CA ASP A 22 14.72 7.79 -15.33
C ASP A 22 14.72 7.24 -13.90
N SER A 23 13.67 6.51 -13.50
CA SER A 23 13.56 5.82 -12.22
C SER A 23 13.14 4.37 -12.42
N ARG A 24 13.85 3.47 -11.72
CA ARG A 24 13.53 2.06 -11.58
C ARG A 24 12.14 1.85 -10.99
N ILE A 25 11.77 2.59 -9.93
CA ILE A 25 10.44 2.48 -9.29
C ILE A 25 9.34 2.83 -10.30
N SER A 26 9.53 3.87 -11.10
CA SER A 26 8.57 4.27 -12.14
C SER A 26 8.44 3.22 -13.25
N ALA A 27 9.55 2.61 -13.67
CA ALA A 27 9.54 1.50 -14.63
C ALA A 27 8.82 0.27 -14.07
N LEU A 28 9.12 -0.11 -12.83
CA LEU A 28 8.48 -1.24 -12.13
C LEU A 28 6.97 -0.98 -11.96
N ALA A 29 6.59 0.23 -11.54
CA ALA A 29 5.18 0.61 -11.39
C ALA A 29 4.44 0.48 -12.73
N ARG A 30 5.06 0.94 -13.82
CA ARG A 30 4.48 0.78 -15.17
C ARG A 30 4.32 -0.69 -15.56
N ALA A 31 5.30 -1.55 -15.27
CA ALA A 31 5.19 -2.98 -15.53
C ALA A 31 4.03 -3.60 -14.73
N LEU A 32 3.86 -3.25 -13.45
CA LEU A 32 2.75 -3.73 -12.61
C LEU A 32 1.38 -3.25 -13.13
N VAL A 33 1.27 -2.00 -13.60
CA VAL A 33 0.04 -1.50 -14.22
C VAL A 33 -0.34 -2.34 -15.45
N LEU A 34 0.64 -2.75 -16.25
CA LEU A 34 0.41 -3.56 -17.45
C LEU A 34 0.04 -5.01 -17.08
N GLU A 35 0.79 -5.63 -16.18
CA GLU A 35 0.58 -7.03 -15.73
C GLU A 35 -0.72 -7.23 -14.94
N SER A 36 -1.19 -6.20 -14.23
CA SER A 36 -2.46 -6.26 -13.49
C SER A 36 -3.70 -6.01 -14.36
N GLY A 37 -3.51 -5.84 -15.68
CA GLY A 37 -4.56 -5.60 -16.65
C GLY A 37 -5.46 -6.81 -16.94
N VAL A 38 -6.05 -6.82 -18.14
CA VAL A 38 -6.83 -7.98 -18.62
C VAL A 38 -5.88 -9.16 -18.78
N PRO A 39 -6.25 -10.39 -18.33
CA PRO A 39 -5.41 -11.56 -18.51
C PRO A 39 -4.95 -11.72 -19.96
N HIS A 40 -3.63 -11.77 -20.14
CA HIS A 40 -2.97 -11.91 -21.44
C HIS A 40 -1.80 -12.87 -21.32
N LYS A 41 -1.32 -13.37 -22.46
CA LYS A 41 -0.11 -14.20 -22.52
C LYS A 41 1.18 -13.38 -22.63
N GLN A 42 1.04 -12.06 -22.77
CA GLN A 42 2.18 -11.15 -22.80
C GLN A 42 2.83 -11.08 -21.43
N HIS A 43 4.15 -10.91 -21.41
CA HIS A 43 4.91 -10.72 -20.19
C HIS A 43 5.67 -9.39 -20.26
N TYR A 44 5.70 -8.65 -19.16
CA TYR A 44 6.37 -7.37 -19.00
C TYR A 44 7.43 -7.45 -17.90
N TRP A 45 8.60 -6.89 -18.17
CA TRP A 45 9.69 -6.79 -17.18
C TRP A 45 10.44 -5.48 -17.34
N VAL A 46 11.31 -5.17 -16.37
CA VAL A 46 12.18 -4.00 -16.40
C VAL A 46 13.60 -4.41 -16.75
N ALA A 47 14.15 -3.83 -17.81
CA ALA A 47 15.55 -3.95 -18.20
C ALA A 47 16.31 -2.67 -17.83
N GLY A 48 17.46 -2.79 -17.16
CA GLY A 48 18.27 -1.65 -16.72
C GLY A 48 19.26 -2.06 -15.64
N PRO A 49 19.97 -1.10 -15.02
CA PRO A 49 20.89 -1.41 -13.92
C PRO A 49 20.21 -2.18 -12.78
N PRO A 50 20.90 -3.16 -12.17
CA PRO A 50 20.33 -4.03 -11.14
C PRO A 50 20.24 -3.36 -9.77
N GLU A 51 20.85 -2.19 -9.62
CA GLU A 51 20.94 -1.44 -8.37
C GLU A 51 19.55 -0.98 -7.90
N ARG A 52 19.33 -1.09 -6.59
CA ARG A 52 18.10 -0.63 -5.94
C ARG A 52 18.15 0.88 -5.73
N GLU A 53 17.00 1.52 -5.92
CA GLU A 53 16.82 2.95 -5.62
C GLU A 53 16.59 3.18 -4.13
N LEU A 54 15.70 2.40 -3.51
CA LEU A 54 15.41 2.50 -2.08
C LEU A 54 16.30 1.53 -1.28
N ARG A 55 17.09 2.09 -0.36
CA ARG A 55 17.99 1.34 0.51
C ARG A 55 17.58 1.43 1.97
N THR A 56 16.95 2.52 2.36
CA THR A 56 16.61 2.82 3.76
C THR A 56 15.11 2.98 3.97
N ASN A 57 14.68 2.80 5.23
CA ASN A 57 13.30 3.05 5.62
C ASN A 57 12.89 4.52 5.46
N ARG A 58 13.84 5.46 5.57
CA ARG A 58 13.60 6.89 5.35
C ARG A 58 13.24 7.18 3.90
N GLU A 59 13.94 6.59 2.94
CA GLU A 59 13.63 6.78 1.52
C GLU A 59 12.26 6.21 1.17
N LEU A 60 11.92 5.01 1.71
CA LEU A 60 10.58 4.44 1.56
C LEU A 60 9.50 5.31 2.21
N TYR A 61 9.78 5.87 3.40
CA TYR A 61 8.87 6.78 4.09
C TYR A 61 8.58 8.04 3.27
N LEU A 62 9.63 8.70 2.76
CA LEU A 62 9.50 9.92 1.95
C LEU A 62 8.76 9.63 0.63
N HIS A 63 8.99 8.47 0.02
CA HIS A 63 8.24 8.03 -1.17
C HIS A 63 6.75 7.92 -0.89
N PHE A 64 6.37 7.27 0.22
CA PHE A 64 4.96 7.11 0.62
C PHE A 64 4.31 8.44 0.99
N LEU A 65 5.06 9.34 1.63
CA LEU A 65 4.58 10.68 1.97
C LEU A 65 4.26 11.48 0.70
N GLN A 66 5.16 11.47 -0.28
CA GLN A 66 4.94 12.13 -1.57
C GLN A 66 3.74 11.51 -2.30
N LEU A 67 3.70 10.19 -2.44
CA LEU A 67 2.61 9.45 -3.09
C LEU A 67 1.26 9.77 -2.45
N GLY A 68 1.21 9.85 -1.12
CA GLY A 68 0.03 10.25 -0.37
C GLY A 68 -0.47 11.64 -0.74
N GLN A 69 0.43 12.64 -0.77
CA GLN A 69 0.05 14.00 -1.18
C GLN A 69 -0.43 14.05 -2.63
N GLU A 70 0.22 13.33 -3.54
CA GLU A 70 -0.19 13.24 -4.94
C GLU A 70 -1.58 12.62 -5.06
N ALA A 71 -1.83 11.48 -4.41
CA ALA A 71 -3.15 10.83 -4.40
C ALA A 71 -4.24 11.75 -3.82
N ARG A 72 -3.95 12.46 -2.73
CA ARG A 72 -4.85 13.47 -2.15
C ARG A 72 -5.12 14.61 -3.14
N SER A 73 -4.09 15.13 -3.79
CA SER A 73 -4.22 16.23 -4.77
C SER A 73 -5.06 15.82 -6.00
N ALA A 74 -4.93 14.57 -6.42
CA ALA A 74 -5.73 13.96 -7.46
C ALA A 74 -7.12 13.49 -6.97
N SER A 75 -7.50 13.84 -5.73
CA SER A 75 -8.82 13.55 -5.14
C SER A 75 -9.16 12.07 -5.08
N TRP A 76 -8.16 11.20 -4.91
CA TRP A 76 -8.40 9.78 -4.66
C TRP A 76 -9.09 9.57 -3.31
N SER A 77 -10.16 8.77 -3.31
CA SER A 77 -10.66 8.19 -2.07
C SER A 77 -9.75 7.05 -1.62
N LEU A 78 -9.67 6.81 -0.31
CA LEU A 78 -8.91 5.67 0.21
C LEU A 78 -9.44 4.33 -0.32
N SER A 79 -10.76 4.17 -0.44
CA SER A 79 -11.38 2.97 -1.04
C SER A 79 -10.94 2.76 -2.50
N ALA A 80 -10.88 3.83 -3.31
CA ALA A 80 -10.39 3.73 -4.68
C ALA A 80 -8.91 3.32 -4.71
N PHE A 81 -8.08 3.96 -3.89
CA PHE A 81 -6.64 3.65 -3.81
C PHE A 81 -6.41 2.19 -3.39
N LEU A 82 -7.08 1.70 -2.35
CA LEU A 82 -6.92 0.32 -1.86
C LEU A 82 -7.46 -0.74 -2.84
N ARG A 83 -8.52 -0.45 -3.60
CA ARG A 83 -8.98 -1.33 -4.69
C ARG A 83 -7.95 -1.43 -5.81
N ALA A 84 -7.32 -0.30 -6.17
CA ALA A 84 -6.23 -0.31 -7.13
C ALA A 84 -5.02 -1.07 -6.58
N LEU A 85 -4.66 -0.88 -5.30
CA LEU A 85 -3.58 -1.59 -4.63
C LEU A 85 -3.78 -3.10 -4.63
N TRP A 86 -4.97 -3.57 -4.26
CA TRP A 86 -5.36 -4.98 -4.31
C TRP A 86 -5.19 -5.57 -5.72
N LYS A 87 -5.56 -4.82 -6.76
CA LYS A 87 -5.41 -5.27 -8.15
C LYS A 87 -3.94 -5.36 -8.57
N VAL A 88 -3.14 -4.34 -8.28
CA VAL A 88 -1.74 -4.25 -8.77
C VAL A 88 -0.76 -5.12 -7.99
N SER A 89 -1.15 -5.65 -6.83
CA SER A 89 -0.33 -6.63 -6.09
C SER A 89 -0.35 -8.03 -6.72
N GLY A 90 -1.40 -8.35 -7.50
CA GLY A 90 -1.60 -9.69 -8.08
C GLY A 90 -0.38 -10.28 -8.80
N PRO A 91 0.33 -9.52 -9.66
CA PRO A 91 1.55 -9.98 -10.33
C PRO A 91 2.71 -10.35 -9.38
N LEU A 92 2.67 -9.88 -8.12
CA LEU A 92 3.71 -10.15 -7.12
C LEU A 92 3.36 -11.35 -6.22
N ARG A 93 2.14 -11.92 -6.31
CA ARG A 93 1.60 -12.89 -5.35
C ARG A 93 2.49 -14.11 -5.06
N ASP A 94 3.24 -14.56 -6.07
CA ASP A 94 4.04 -15.78 -6.00
C ASP A 94 5.48 -15.50 -5.50
N ARG A 95 5.80 -14.25 -5.14
CA ARG A 95 7.09 -13.87 -4.56
C ARG A 95 7.13 -14.18 -3.06
N GLY A 96 8.18 -14.88 -2.63
CA GLY A 96 8.42 -15.17 -1.20
C GLY A 96 8.88 -13.95 -0.37
N GLY A 97 9.26 -12.87 -1.04
CA GLY A 97 9.55 -11.56 -0.46
C GLY A 97 9.51 -10.49 -1.55
N VAL A 98 9.12 -9.27 -1.16
CA VAL A 98 8.94 -8.13 -2.06
C VAL A 98 10.02 -7.10 -1.76
N GLU A 99 10.84 -6.75 -2.76
CA GLU A 99 11.93 -5.81 -2.56
C GLU A 99 11.41 -4.38 -2.34
N PRO A 100 12.14 -3.50 -1.64
CA PRO A 100 11.68 -2.14 -1.34
C PRO A 100 11.23 -1.34 -2.58
N ASP A 101 11.96 -1.47 -3.69
CA ASP A 101 11.59 -0.85 -4.97
C ASP A 101 10.28 -1.43 -5.53
N ASP A 102 10.05 -2.74 -5.39
CA ASP A 102 8.80 -3.38 -5.81
C ASP A 102 7.63 -2.96 -4.90
N VAL A 103 7.87 -2.77 -3.60
CA VAL A 103 6.87 -2.23 -2.67
C VAL A 103 6.49 -0.80 -3.08
N ALA A 104 7.48 0.08 -3.25
CA ALA A 104 7.23 1.46 -3.70
C ALA A 104 6.56 1.50 -5.08
N ALA A 105 6.96 0.62 -6.00
CA ALA A 105 6.36 0.49 -7.31
C ALA A 105 4.91 0.01 -7.25
N MET A 106 4.58 -0.94 -6.38
CA MET A 106 3.22 -1.45 -6.20
C MET A 106 2.27 -0.35 -5.71
N PHE A 107 2.68 0.44 -4.71
CA PHE A 107 1.88 1.56 -4.23
C PHE A 107 1.79 2.70 -5.27
N THR A 108 2.87 2.96 -6.01
CA THR A 108 2.85 3.93 -7.13
C THR A 108 1.90 3.47 -8.23
N ALA A 109 1.94 2.18 -8.61
CA ALA A 109 1.04 1.59 -9.60
C ALA A 109 -0.43 1.73 -9.18
N ALA A 110 -0.73 1.60 -7.88
CA ALA A 110 -2.08 1.80 -7.36
C ALA A 110 -2.61 3.23 -7.63
N ALA A 111 -1.76 4.26 -7.53
CA ALA A 111 -2.15 5.64 -7.84
C ALA A 111 -2.30 5.92 -9.36
N LEU A 112 -1.76 5.04 -10.21
CA LEU A 112 -1.79 5.18 -11.67
C LEU A 112 -2.83 4.27 -12.34
N SER A 113 -3.31 3.24 -11.64
CA SER A 113 -4.24 2.25 -12.19
C SER A 113 -5.69 2.62 -11.87
N PRO A 114 -6.61 2.58 -12.85
CA PRO A 114 -8.04 2.71 -12.58
C PRO A 114 -8.51 1.66 -11.55
N PRO A 115 -9.21 2.06 -10.48
CA PRO A 115 -9.63 1.13 -9.45
C PRO A 115 -10.71 0.18 -10.01
N PRO A 116 -10.59 -1.15 -9.80
CA PRO A 116 -11.68 -2.07 -10.14
C PRO A 116 -12.94 -1.70 -9.34
N PRO A 117 -14.16 -2.02 -9.80
CA PRO A 117 -15.37 -1.78 -9.03
C PRO A 117 -15.31 -2.49 -7.68
N PHE A 118 -15.99 -1.95 -6.67
CA PHE A 118 -16.16 -2.64 -5.39
C PHE A 118 -17.04 -3.88 -5.60
N ASP A 119 -16.66 -5.00 -5.00
CA ASP A 119 -17.45 -6.23 -5.00
C ASP A 119 -18.22 -6.33 -3.67
N PRO A 120 -19.56 -6.25 -3.68
CA PRO A 120 -20.39 -6.32 -2.48
C PRO A 120 -20.21 -7.60 -1.66
N THR A 121 -19.73 -8.69 -2.27
CA THR A 121 -19.48 -9.94 -1.56
C THR A 121 -18.38 -9.81 -0.51
N TRP A 122 -17.48 -8.82 -0.64
CA TRP A 122 -16.42 -8.58 0.35
C TRP A 122 -16.98 -8.20 1.73
N ARG A 123 -18.17 -7.60 1.82
CA ARG A 123 -18.79 -7.25 3.11
C ARG A 123 -19.24 -8.50 3.89
N THR A 124 -19.77 -9.50 3.19
CA THR A 124 -20.38 -10.68 3.81
C THR A 124 -19.46 -11.90 3.86
N ARG A 125 -18.40 -11.92 3.06
CA ARG A 125 -17.39 -12.98 3.06
C ARG A 125 -16.66 -13.07 4.40
N ASP A 126 -16.39 -14.29 4.87
CA ASP A 126 -15.46 -14.52 5.97
C ASP A 126 -14.03 -14.27 5.48
N LEU A 127 -13.44 -13.19 6.00
CA LEU A 127 -12.08 -12.74 5.71
C LEU A 127 -11.15 -12.93 6.92
N ALA A 128 -11.55 -13.71 7.93
CA ALA A 128 -10.67 -13.99 9.06
C ALA A 128 -9.38 -14.68 8.59
N LEU A 129 -8.28 -14.35 9.27
CA LEU A 129 -7.03 -15.08 9.12
C LEU A 129 -7.21 -16.50 9.66
N SER A 130 -6.51 -17.45 9.05
CA SER A 130 -6.49 -18.85 9.53
C SER A 130 -5.59 -19.04 10.75
N GLY A 131 -4.64 -18.11 10.97
CA GLY A 131 -3.77 -18.03 12.14
C GLY A 131 -3.77 -16.63 12.76
N ASP A 132 -2.92 -16.43 13.76
CA ASP A 132 -2.85 -15.17 14.52
C ASP A 132 -2.21 -14.03 13.72
N GLU A 133 -1.33 -14.35 12.77
CA GLU A 133 -0.61 -13.37 11.95
C GLU A 133 -0.70 -13.71 10.46
N PRO A 134 -0.74 -12.70 9.56
CA PRO A 134 -0.64 -12.91 8.12
C PRO A 134 0.68 -13.56 7.73
N SER A 135 0.66 -14.50 6.79
CA SER A 135 1.86 -15.24 6.38
C SER A 135 2.16 -15.18 4.89
N ASP A 136 1.13 -15.04 4.05
CA ASP A 136 1.24 -15.07 2.60
C ASP A 136 0.43 -13.96 1.92
N HIS A 137 0.49 -13.90 0.58
CA HIS A 137 -0.30 -12.95 -0.20
C HIS A 137 -1.82 -13.09 0.05
N GLY A 138 -2.32 -14.31 0.28
CA GLY A 138 -3.74 -14.54 0.54
C GLY A 138 -4.21 -13.92 1.86
N ASP A 139 -3.39 -13.99 2.90
CA ASP A 139 -3.65 -13.29 4.16
C ASP A 139 -3.55 -11.78 4.02
N TRP A 140 -2.57 -11.27 3.26
CA TRP A 140 -2.48 -9.85 2.92
C TRP A 140 -3.72 -9.36 2.16
N GLU A 141 -4.23 -10.16 1.21
CA GLU A 141 -5.46 -9.88 0.49
C GLU A 141 -6.66 -9.82 1.45
N ARG A 142 -6.79 -10.76 2.38
CA ARG A 142 -7.84 -10.74 3.42
C ARG A 142 -7.80 -9.45 4.25
N VAL A 143 -6.60 -8.95 4.57
CA VAL A 143 -6.42 -7.67 5.27
C VAL A 143 -6.95 -6.50 4.43
N LEU A 144 -6.54 -6.38 3.17
CA LEU A 144 -7.04 -5.30 2.30
C LEU A 144 -8.55 -5.39 2.06
N LEU A 145 -9.07 -6.59 1.79
CA LEU A 145 -10.52 -6.77 1.57
C LEU A 145 -11.32 -6.46 2.83
N SER A 146 -10.78 -6.76 4.02
CA SER A 146 -11.40 -6.38 5.29
C SER A 146 -11.49 -4.86 5.43
N GLN A 147 -10.41 -4.17 5.06
CA GLN A 147 -10.37 -2.72 5.08
C GLN A 147 -11.32 -2.07 4.09
N LEU A 148 -11.40 -2.63 2.87
CA LEU A 148 -12.33 -2.18 1.84
C LEU A 148 -13.79 -2.37 2.25
N ALA A 149 -14.12 -3.50 2.90
CA ALA A 149 -15.45 -3.73 3.43
C ALA A 149 -15.82 -2.71 4.52
N ASP A 150 -14.90 -2.41 5.44
CA ASP A 150 -15.12 -1.39 6.48
C ASP A 150 -15.29 0.02 5.86
N LEU A 151 -14.51 0.37 4.83
CA LEU A 151 -14.63 1.67 4.15
C LEU A 151 -15.97 1.82 3.43
N GLU A 152 -16.54 0.74 2.89
CA GLU A 152 -17.88 0.74 2.32
C GLU A 152 -18.96 0.91 3.41
N ASP A 153 -18.78 0.26 4.57
CA ASP A 153 -19.67 0.48 5.73
C ASP A 153 -19.64 1.95 6.17
N PHE A 154 -18.48 2.60 6.17
CA PHE A 154 -18.36 4.03 6.45
C PHE A 154 -18.94 4.92 5.36
N ALA A 155 -18.98 4.49 4.09
CA ALA A 155 -19.64 5.26 3.04
C ALA A 155 -21.17 5.33 3.28
N GLU A 156 -21.76 4.25 3.80
CA GLU A 156 -23.18 4.18 4.17
C GLU A 156 -23.47 4.85 5.53
N ALA A 157 -22.53 4.77 6.47
CA ALA A 157 -22.61 5.41 7.78
C ALA A 157 -21.35 6.26 8.06
N PRO A 158 -21.26 7.48 7.48
CA PRO A 158 -20.08 8.32 7.58
C PRO A 158 -19.67 8.63 9.03
N PRO A 159 -18.38 8.52 9.36
CA PRO A 159 -17.93 8.80 10.71
C PRO A 159 -18.02 10.31 10.99
N GLY A 160 -18.37 10.67 12.22
CA GLY A 160 -18.51 12.07 12.63
C GLY A 160 -17.17 12.85 12.64
N PRO A 161 -17.18 14.16 12.93
CA PRO A 161 -15.99 15.03 12.86
C PRO A 161 -14.86 14.66 13.84
N ARG A 162 -15.12 13.74 14.77
CA ARG A 162 -14.13 13.22 15.73
C ARG A 162 -13.45 11.93 15.26
N ALA A 163 -13.72 11.44 14.04
CA ALA A 163 -13.15 10.22 13.47
C ALA A 163 -11.62 10.15 13.56
N ARG A 164 -10.94 11.31 13.44
CA ARG A 164 -9.47 11.43 13.60
C ARG A 164 -8.93 11.01 14.97
N PHE A 165 -9.78 10.91 15.99
CA PHE A 165 -9.43 10.38 17.32
C PHE A 165 -9.76 8.88 17.46
N GLY A 166 -10.14 8.28 16.34
CA GLY A 166 -10.47 6.87 16.22
C GLY A 166 -11.96 6.61 16.32
N VAL A 167 -12.45 5.75 15.44
CA VAL A 167 -13.84 5.27 15.37
C VAL A 167 -13.84 3.81 14.99
N ASP A 168 -14.82 3.04 15.46
CA ASP A 168 -14.97 1.64 15.07
C ASP A 168 -15.86 1.53 13.82
N ALA A 169 -15.46 0.65 12.90
CA ALA A 169 -16.22 0.33 11.70
C ALA A 169 -17.60 -0.24 12.07
N PRO A 170 -18.69 0.20 11.40
CA PRO A 170 -20.05 -0.21 11.76
C PRO A 170 -20.28 -1.72 11.76
N ARG A 171 -19.77 -2.44 10.75
CA ARG A 171 -19.88 -3.90 10.59
C ARG A 171 -21.29 -4.42 10.92
N PRO A 172 -22.32 -4.03 10.13
CA PRO A 172 -23.72 -4.36 10.41
C PRO A 172 -23.96 -5.88 10.46
N ALA A 173 -25.09 -6.29 11.05
CA ALA A 173 -25.49 -7.69 11.13
C ALA A 173 -25.46 -8.36 9.73
N GLY A 174 -24.85 -9.53 9.64
CA GLY A 174 -24.59 -10.24 8.37
C GLY A 174 -23.21 -9.94 7.76
N SER A 175 -22.42 -9.03 8.34
CA SER A 175 -21.02 -8.87 7.99
C SER A 175 -20.23 -10.14 8.31
N GLY A 176 -19.34 -10.52 7.39
CA GLY A 176 -18.38 -11.60 7.64
C GLY A 176 -17.31 -11.20 8.66
N ARG A 177 -16.56 -12.19 9.17
CA ARG A 177 -15.42 -11.90 10.05
C ARG A 177 -14.32 -11.17 9.26
N ARG A 178 -13.48 -10.40 9.96
CA ARG A 178 -12.44 -9.54 9.37
C ARG A 178 -11.06 -9.96 9.85
N ALA A 179 -10.05 -9.77 9.00
CA ALA A 179 -8.63 -9.92 9.34
C ALA A 179 -8.08 -8.72 10.12
N THR A 180 -8.81 -7.59 10.14
CA THR A 180 -8.36 -6.36 10.80
C THR A 180 -9.24 -5.98 12.00
N PRO A 181 -8.68 -5.27 12.99
CA PRO A 181 -9.46 -4.66 14.06
C PRO A 181 -10.53 -3.71 13.51
N ALA A 182 -11.58 -3.45 14.27
CA ALA A 182 -12.63 -2.53 13.86
C ALA A 182 -12.21 -1.05 13.95
N ARG A 183 -11.14 -0.73 14.68
CA ARG A 183 -10.72 0.65 14.95
C ARG A 183 -10.04 1.30 13.73
N TRP A 184 -10.43 2.52 13.39
CA TRP A 184 -9.88 3.31 12.28
C TRP A 184 -9.54 4.73 12.71
N TYR A 185 -8.40 5.25 12.23
CA TYR A 185 -7.98 6.65 12.41
C TYR A 185 -7.87 7.42 11.09
N ASN A 186 -7.54 6.73 9.99
CA ASN A 186 -7.18 7.36 8.71
C ASN A 186 -8.18 7.02 7.61
N PHE A 187 -8.68 8.04 6.92
CA PHE A 187 -9.76 7.92 5.93
C PHE A 187 -9.40 8.52 4.56
N ASP A 188 -8.21 9.10 4.41
CA ASP A 188 -7.68 9.62 3.16
C ASP A 188 -6.32 8.98 2.83
N PRO A 189 -5.94 8.84 1.54
CA PRO A 189 -4.71 8.17 1.15
C PRO A 189 -3.44 8.73 1.80
N ALA A 190 -3.36 10.06 2.00
CA ALA A 190 -2.13 10.66 2.53
C ALA A 190 -1.91 10.33 4.01
N THR A 191 -2.94 10.44 4.85
CA THR A 191 -2.82 10.06 6.27
C THR A 191 -2.63 8.56 6.40
N TYR A 192 -3.36 7.76 5.61
CA TYR A 192 -3.21 6.32 5.59
C TYR A 192 -1.79 5.88 5.23
N LEU A 193 -1.20 6.40 4.14
CA LEU A 193 0.14 5.99 3.71
C LEU A 193 1.22 6.46 4.68
N GLU A 194 1.13 7.69 5.18
CA GLU A 194 2.07 8.20 6.18
C GLU A 194 2.07 7.33 7.45
N CYS A 195 0.88 7.05 8.00
CA CYS A 195 0.72 6.22 9.19
C CYS A 195 1.12 4.76 8.94
N ALA A 196 0.90 4.25 7.73
CA ALA A 196 1.30 2.92 7.31
C ALA A 196 2.80 2.73 7.47
N VAL A 197 3.64 3.57 6.86
CA VAL A 197 5.10 3.44 6.93
C VAL A 197 5.67 3.87 8.27
N ALA A 198 5.14 4.92 8.90
CA ALA A 198 5.65 5.40 10.17
C ALA A 198 5.45 4.40 11.32
N GLY A 199 4.29 3.71 11.35
CA GLY A 199 3.96 2.72 12.39
C GLY A 199 4.59 1.34 12.17
N SER A 200 5.01 1.03 10.95
CA SER A 200 5.54 -0.29 10.59
C SER A 200 7.06 -0.29 10.35
N VAL A 201 7.56 0.60 9.48
CA VAL A 201 8.96 0.62 9.03
C VAL A 201 9.77 1.71 9.75
N GLY A 202 9.13 2.81 10.12
CA GLY A 202 9.76 4.01 10.69
C GLY A 202 10.45 4.87 9.63
N GLY A 203 11.54 5.54 10.00
CA GLY A 203 12.34 6.39 9.10
C GLY A 203 11.85 7.85 8.99
N TRP A 204 10.76 8.18 9.70
CA TRP A 204 10.19 9.52 9.76
C TRP A 204 11.00 10.47 10.66
N ASP A 205 10.99 11.76 10.32
CA ASP A 205 11.54 12.84 11.12
C ASP A 205 10.48 13.94 11.32
N ALA A 206 10.49 14.62 12.47
CA ALA A 206 9.55 15.71 12.74
C ALA A 206 9.73 16.89 11.76
N ALA A 207 10.94 17.08 11.22
CA ALA A 207 11.23 18.06 10.18
C ALA A 207 10.56 17.77 8.84
N ASP A 208 10.06 16.54 8.62
CA ASP A 208 9.31 16.18 7.41
C ASP A 208 7.90 16.83 7.41
N GLY A 209 7.49 17.46 8.52
CA GLY A 209 6.28 18.29 8.63
C GLY A 209 4.96 17.53 8.65
N ALA A 210 4.99 16.19 8.55
CA ALA A 210 3.81 15.34 8.53
C ALA A 210 3.35 14.92 9.93
N ARG A 211 4.28 14.67 10.85
CA ARG A 211 3.99 14.29 12.25
C ARG A 211 4.29 15.43 13.19
N VAL A 212 3.30 15.80 14.00
CA VAL A 212 3.48 16.73 15.12
C VAL A 212 3.68 15.91 16.39
N PRO A 213 4.84 16.01 17.06
CA PRO A 213 5.01 15.38 18.36
C PRO A 213 3.94 15.90 19.32
N LEU A 214 3.21 15.00 19.98
CA LEU A 214 2.34 15.41 21.08
C LEU A 214 3.23 16.00 22.19
N PRO A 215 2.82 17.10 22.85
CA PRO A 215 3.55 17.60 24.01
C PRO A 215 3.64 16.48 25.03
N ASP A 216 4.86 16.01 25.28
CA ASP A 216 5.13 14.99 26.26
C ASP A 216 4.68 15.46 27.65
N ALA A 217 4.18 14.52 28.47
CA ALA A 217 4.21 14.70 29.91
C ALA A 217 5.68 14.97 30.29
N VAL A 218 5.93 16.04 31.07
CA VAL A 218 7.28 16.54 31.39
C VAL A 218 8.27 15.39 31.66
N GLY A 219 9.23 15.17 30.75
CA GLY A 219 10.34 14.22 30.94
C GLY A 219 10.41 13.03 29.98
N THR A 220 9.43 12.78 29.09
CA THR A 220 9.61 11.77 28.03
C THR A 220 10.50 12.29 26.90
N ALA A 221 11.39 11.42 26.40
CA ALA A 221 12.17 11.70 25.21
C ALA A 221 11.27 11.54 23.98
N MET A 222 11.32 12.51 23.08
CA MET A 222 10.58 12.45 21.81
C MET A 222 10.82 11.12 21.11
N PRO A 223 9.79 10.44 20.60
CA PRO A 223 9.96 9.19 19.87
C PRO A 223 10.90 9.43 18.68
N ARG A 224 11.99 8.67 18.63
CA ARG A 224 12.98 8.71 17.55
C ARG A 224 12.71 7.57 16.57
N SER A 225 12.66 7.90 15.29
CA SER A 225 12.64 6.93 14.20
C SER A 225 14.05 6.81 13.63
N TYR A 226 14.75 5.70 13.91
CA TYR A 226 16.10 5.51 13.39
C TYR A 226 16.08 5.15 11.91
N VAL A 227 17.01 5.73 11.16
CA VAL A 227 17.28 5.35 9.77
C VAL A 227 18.03 4.03 9.76
N ARG A 228 17.53 3.06 9.01
CA ARG A 228 18.14 1.74 8.84
C ARG A 228 17.97 1.25 7.42
N ASP A 229 18.84 0.35 7.01
CA ASP A 229 18.70 -0.38 5.76
C ASP A 229 17.42 -1.23 5.79
N VAL A 230 16.76 -1.31 4.64
CA VAL A 230 15.55 -2.10 4.43
C VAL A 230 15.86 -3.20 3.43
N THR A 231 15.51 -4.42 3.80
CA THR A 231 15.64 -5.62 2.98
C THR A 231 14.31 -5.98 2.34
N ALA A 232 14.27 -7.08 1.59
CA ALA A 232 13.00 -7.66 1.13
C ALA A 232 12.01 -7.81 2.28
N MET A 233 10.77 -7.42 2.03
CA MET A 233 9.64 -7.47 2.95
C MET A 233 8.81 -8.72 2.68
N SER A 234 8.41 -9.42 3.75
CA SER A 234 7.44 -10.51 3.64
C SER A 234 6.03 -9.98 3.41
N TRP A 235 5.09 -10.84 3.01
CA TRP A 235 3.68 -10.47 2.97
C TRP A 235 3.11 -10.12 4.36
N ALA A 236 3.69 -10.68 5.43
CA ALA A 236 3.38 -10.30 6.80
C ALA A 236 3.77 -8.83 7.08
N ASP A 237 4.95 -8.40 6.64
CA ASP A 237 5.40 -7.00 6.76
C ASP A 237 4.48 -6.07 5.98
N LEU A 238 4.07 -6.45 4.77
CA LEU A 238 3.13 -5.69 3.95
C LEU A 238 1.73 -5.61 4.58
N ALA A 239 1.28 -6.67 5.25
CA ALA A 239 0.01 -6.69 5.95
C ALA A 239 0.08 -5.78 7.18
N ARG A 240 1.21 -5.77 7.89
CA ARG A 240 1.48 -4.83 8.97
C ARG A 240 1.48 -3.38 8.49
N ILE A 241 2.09 -3.08 7.34
CA ILE A 241 2.03 -1.75 6.70
C ILE A 241 0.56 -1.33 6.51
N ALA A 242 -0.27 -2.21 5.91
CA ALA A 242 -1.68 -1.92 5.68
C ALA A 242 -2.47 -1.69 6.99
N VAL A 243 -2.28 -2.54 8.00
CA VAL A 243 -2.93 -2.38 9.31
C VAL A 243 -2.48 -1.10 10.02
N CYS A 244 -1.19 -0.76 9.96
CA CYS A 244 -0.68 0.52 10.47
C CYS A 244 -1.33 1.71 9.76
N GLY A 245 -1.59 1.60 8.44
CA GLY A 245 -2.29 2.65 7.71
C GLY A 245 -3.69 2.91 8.24
N GLN A 246 -4.38 1.88 8.70
CA GLN A 246 -5.69 1.99 9.35
C GLN A 246 -5.59 2.52 10.79
N MET A 247 -4.66 1.98 11.59
CA MET A 247 -4.71 2.06 13.06
C MET A 247 -3.72 3.03 13.71
N TYR A 248 -2.65 3.40 13.01
CA TYR A 248 -1.60 4.22 13.61
C TYR A 248 -2.02 5.70 13.64
N GLN A 249 -1.67 6.37 14.74
CA GLN A 249 -2.05 7.76 15.05
C GLN A 249 -0.82 8.65 15.08
#